data_AF-H8K635-F1
#
_entry.id   AF-H8K635-F1
#
_cell.length_a   1.000
_cell.length_b   1.000
_cell.length_c   1.000
_cell.angle_alpha   90.00
_cell.angle_beta   90.00
_cell.angle_gamma   90.00
#
_symmetry.space_group_name_H-M   'P 1'
#
loop_
_entity.id
_entity.type
_entity.pdbx_description
1 polymer ?
#
loop_
_entity_poly.entity_id
_entity_poly.type
_entity_poly.pdbx_seq_one_letter_code
_entity_poly.pdbx_strand_id
1 'polypeptide(L)'
;MILSCAAKDLTNAAEALKVFSGFEAATILAQKDNALLLERAVSGISLKEYLSDNKIAIACSVMSKLHRAFIPKMQQCPNIKDQLKALDKEWDLPKTYLQKARKLRDKLLQNPEPQILLHCDLHHENILQNDKQWVVT
;
A
#
# COMPACT_ATOMS: atom_id res chain seq x y z
N MET A 1 -14.80 3.63 -0.33
CA MET A 1 -14.56 2.15 -0.28
C MET A 1 -13.16 1.86 -0.81
N ILE A 2 -12.25 1.33 0.01
CA ILE A 2 -10.80 1.33 -0.28
C ILE A 2 -10.39 -0.03 -0.89
N LEU A 3 -9.52 -0.06 -1.89
CA LEU A 3 -8.97 -1.30 -2.46
C LEU A 3 -7.55 -1.53 -1.92
N SER A 4 -7.25 -2.77 -1.55
CA SER A 4 -6.02 -3.12 -0.84
C SER A 4 -5.40 -4.39 -1.44
N CYS A 5 -4.20 -4.30 -2.03
CA CYS A 5 -3.37 -5.46 -2.37
C CYS A 5 -2.58 -5.92 -1.14
N ALA A 6 -3.09 -6.93 -0.42
CA ALA A 6 -2.30 -7.59 0.60
C ALA A 6 -1.28 -8.55 -0.07
N ALA A 7 0.01 -8.25 0.06
CA ALA A 7 1.10 -9.12 -0.39
C ALA A 7 1.20 -10.36 0.52
N LYS A 8 0.39 -11.38 0.24
CA LYS A 8 0.59 -12.74 0.78
C LYS A 8 1.52 -13.60 -0.09
N ASP A 9 1.84 -13.10 -1.28
CA ASP A 9 2.60 -13.77 -2.34
C ASP A 9 3.36 -12.68 -3.12
N LEU A 10 4.62 -12.95 -3.51
CA LEU A 10 5.44 -12.07 -4.35
C LEU A 10 4.76 -11.73 -5.68
N THR A 11 3.88 -12.61 -6.16
CA THR A 11 3.05 -12.37 -7.35
C THR A 11 2.11 -11.18 -7.15
N ASN A 12 1.42 -11.11 -6.00
CA ASN A 12 0.50 -10.01 -5.70
C ASN A 12 1.26 -8.70 -5.48
N ALA A 13 2.45 -8.76 -4.86
CA ALA A 13 3.33 -7.60 -4.72
C ALA A 13 3.79 -7.08 -6.09
N ALA A 14 4.20 -7.98 -7.00
CA ALA A 14 4.60 -7.63 -8.34
C ALA A 14 3.44 -7.01 -9.15
N GLU A 15 2.24 -7.56 -9.04
CA GLU A 15 1.05 -7.01 -9.68
C GLU A 15 0.69 -5.62 -9.13
N ALA A 16 0.73 -5.44 -7.81
CA ALA A 16 0.51 -4.14 -7.20
C ALA A 16 1.53 -3.10 -7.70
N LEU A 17 2.81 -3.44 -7.71
CA LEU A 17 3.87 -2.52 -8.14
C LEU A 17 3.77 -2.19 -9.63
N LYS A 18 3.38 -3.15 -10.49
CA LYS A 18 3.08 -2.89 -11.91
C LYS A 18 1.96 -1.88 -12.11
N VAL A 19 0.92 -1.93 -11.27
CA VAL A 19 -0.22 -0.99 -11.36
C VAL A 19 0.20 0.44 -10.99
N PHE A 20 1.16 0.59 -10.08
CA PHE A 20 1.73 1.89 -9.72
C PHE A 20 2.85 2.36 -10.68
N SER A 21 3.16 1.62 -11.74
CA SER A 21 4.13 2.04 -12.75
C SER A 21 3.77 3.42 -13.30
N GLY A 22 4.71 4.35 -13.26
CA GLY A 22 4.50 5.76 -13.66
C GLY A 22 3.94 6.67 -12.55
N PHE A 23 3.68 6.15 -11.35
CA PHE A 23 3.22 6.90 -10.18
C PHE A 23 4.27 6.92 -9.05
N GLU A 24 5.55 7.02 -9.43
CA GLU A 24 6.70 6.99 -8.50
C GLU A 24 6.81 5.64 -7.76
N ALA A 25 6.51 4.54 -8.43
CA ALA A 25 6.86 3.20 -7.96
C ALA A 25 8.09 2.69 -8.70
N ALA A 26 8.90 1.87 -8.01
CA ALA A 26 10.05 1.22 -8.61
C ALA A 26 9.63 0.30 -9.75
N THR A 27 10.35 0.36 -10.87
CA THR A 27 10.08 -0.47 -12.04
C THR A 27 10.52 -1.91 -11.77
N ILE A 28 9.68 -2.90 -12.12
CA ILE A 28 10.10 -4.30 -12.13
C ILE A 28 10.91 -4.58 -13.40
N LEU A 29 12.17 -4.95 -13.24
CA LEU A 29 13.08 -5.33 -14.32
C LEU A 29 13.00 -6.82 -14.65
N ALA A 30 12.81 -7.68 -13.64
CA ALA A 30 12.61 -9.12 -13.82
C ALA A 30 11.81 -9.73 -12.66
N GLN A 31 11.15 -10.86 -12.94
CA GLN A 31 10.39 -11.63 -11.95
C GLN A 31 10.72 -13.12 -12.09
N LYS A 32 10.94 -13.79 -10.96
CA LYS A 32 10.98 -15.25 -10.81
C LYS A 32 10.11 -15.66 -9.63
N ASP A 33 9.85 -16.97 -9.51
CA ASP A 33 8.89 -17.56 -8.55
C ASP A 33 8.97 -16.98 -7.12
N ASN A 34 10.17 -16.66 -6.63
CA ASN A 34 10.37 -16.11 -5.29
C ASN A 34 11.25 -14.85 -5.25
N ALA A 35 11.39 -14.14 -6.37
CA ALA A 35 12.24 -12.96 -6.43
C ALA A 35 11.75 -11.92 -7.45
N LEU A 36 11.89 -10.65 -7.07
CA LEU A 36 11.70 -9.50 -7.95
C LEU A 36 13.02 -8.75 -8.07
N LEU A 37 13.39 -8.42 -9.30
CA LEU A 37 14.45 -7.48 -9.58
C LEU A 37 13.80 -6.14 -9.88
N LEU A 38 14.13 -5.13 -9.07
CA LEU A 38 13.62 -3.78 -9.20
C LEU A 38 14.69 -2.84 -9.72
N GLU A 39 14.26 -1.78 -10.40
CA GLU A 39 15.10 -0.63 -10.67
C GLU A 39 15.57 0.00 -9.35
N ARG A 40 16.86 0.30 -9.28
CA ARG A 40 17.46 0.83 -8.07
C ARG A 40 17.21 2.34 -7.96
N ALA A 41 16.65 2.77 -6.84
CA ALA A 41 16.59 4.19 -6.47
C ALA A 41 18.01 4.72 -6.16
N VAL A 42 18.41 5.84 -6.76
CA VAL A 42 19.76 6.42 -6.64
C VAL A 42 19.79 7.56 -5.60
N SER A 43 20.86 7.55 -4.82
CA SER A 43 20.93 7.70 -3.36
C SER A 43 20.37 6.47 -2.62
N GLY A 44 19.09 6.10 -2.85
CA GLY A 44 18.47 4.92 -2.24
C GLY A 44 18.24 5.06 -0.73
N ILE A 45 18.44 6.25 -0.18
CA ILE A 45 18.22 6.54 1.24
C ILE A 45 16.73 6.42 1.53
N SER A 46 16.37 5.65 2.54
CA SER A 46 14.98 5.55 2.98
C SER A 46 14.52 6.81 3.70
N LEU A 47 13.22 7.10 3.68
CA LEU A 47 12.66 8.22 4.43
C LEU A 47 12.89 8.07 5.95
N LYS A 48 13.04 6.84 6.43
CA LYS A 48 13.46 6.53 7.80
C LYS A 48 14.82 7.16 8.12
N GLU A 49 15.79 6.94 7.24
CA GLU A 49 17.19 7.38 7.41
C GLU A 49 17.42 8.85 7.00
N TYR A 50 16.53 9.42 6.19
CA TYR A 50 16.65 10.80 5.74
C TYR A 50 16.63 11.79 6.91
N LEU A 51 17.64 12.64 7.07
CA LEU A 51 17.73 13.56 8.22
C LEU A 51 17.07 14.91 7.88
N SER A 52 15.74 14.96 7.96
CA SER A 52 14.95 16.16 7.72
C SER A 52 13.63 16.15 8.50
N ASP A 53 13.15 17.32 8.90
CA ASP A 53 11.82 17.48 9.52
C ASP A 53 10.67 17.38 8.51
N ASN A 54 10.96 17.43 7.20
CA ASN A 54 9.97 17.40 6.14
C ASN A 54 9.46 15.99 5.77
N LYS A 55 9.75 14.96 6.57
CA LYS A 55 9.37 13.56 6.27
C LYS A 55 7.88 13.39 6.02
N ILE A 56 7.04 14.04 6.83
CA ILE A 56 5.58 13.96 6.71
C ILE A 56 5.13 14.55 5.37
N ALA A 57 5.67 15.72 4.99
CA ALA A 57 5.34 16.36 3.72
C ALA A 57 5.75 15.48 2.52
N ILE A 58 6.91 14.83 2.60
CA ILE A 58 7.39 13.88 1.59
C ILE A 58 6.44 12.68 1.49
N ALA A 59 6.09 12.05 2.61
CA ALA A 59 5.18 10.90 2.63
C ALA A 59 3.79 11.27 2.07
N CYS A 60 3.23 12.42 2.46
CA CYS A 60 1.98 12.93 1.91
C CYS A 60 2.05 13.20 0.40
N SER A 61 3.18 13.75 -0.09
CA SER A 61 3.39 13.98 -1.52
C SER A 61 3.42 12.66 -2.30
N VAL A 62 4.17 11.66 -1.81
CA VAL A 62 4.22 10.31 -2.40
C VAL A 62 2.84 9.66 -2.41
N MET A 63 2.13 9.67 -1.28
CA MET A 63 0.79 9.11 -1.15
C MET A 63 -0.20 9.78 -2.13
N SER A 64 -0.12 11.10 -2.28
CA SER A 64 -0.99 11.85 -3.21
C SER A 64 -0.75 11.48 -4.67
N LYS A 65 0.49 11.13 -5.04
CA LYS A 65 0.81 10.64 -6.40
C LYS A 65 0.29 9.23 -6.62
N LEU A 66 0.48 8.33 -5.65
CA LEU A 66 -0.02 6.95 -5.74
C LEU A 66 -1.54 6.90 -5.87
N HIS A 67 -2.28 7.76 -5.17
CA HIS A 67 -3.74 7.83 -5.25
C HIS A 67 -4.28 8.26 -6.62
N ARG A 68 -3.42 8.74 -7.54
CA ARG A 68 -3.80 9.03 -8.92
C ARG A 68 -3.74 7.81 -9.84
N ALA A 69 -3.19 6.69 -9.36
CA ALA A 69 -3.16 5.44 -10.11
C ALA A 69 -4.59 4.97 -10.42
N PHE A 70 -4.80 4.54 -11.66
CA PHE A 70 -6.07 3.95 -12.07
C PHE A 70 -6.30 2.64 -11.31
N ILE A 71 -7.55 2.38 -10.96
CA ILE A 71 -7.96 1.10 -10.38
C ILE A 71 -8.06 0.06 -11.51
N PRO A 72 -7.16 -0.93 -11.60
CA PRO A 72 -7.26 -2.00 -12.60
C PRO A 72 -8.58 -2.75 -12.44
N LYS A 73 -9.03 -3.43 -13.51
CA LYS A 73 -10.28 -4.20 -13.47
C LYS A 73 -10.31 -5.10 -12.23
N MET A 74 -11.43 -5.04 -11.49
CA MET A 74 -11.64 -5.52 -10.12
C MET A 74 -11.14 -6.94 -9.73
N GLN A 75 -10.70 -7.77 -10.68
CA GLN A 75 -10.23 -9.13 -10.40
C GLN A 75 -8.79 -9.20 -9.84
N GLN A 76 -8.03 -8.10 -9.85
CA GLN A 76 -6.61 -8.09 -9.44
C GLN A 76 -6.35 -7.46 -8.06
N CYS A 77 -7.31 -6.71 -7.49
CA CYS A 77 -7.11 -6.02 -6.22
C CYS A 77 -8.25 -6.33 -5.24
N PRO A 78 -7.97 -6.99 -4.09
CA PRO A 78 -8.99 -7.27 -3.10
C PRO A 78 -9.61 -5.97 -2.54
N ASN A 79 -10.91 -6.02 -2.27
CA ASN A 79 -11.55 -4.90 -1.59
C ASN A 79 -11.29 -4.94 -0.08
N ILE A 80 -11.09 -3.77 0.55
CA ILE A 80 -10.96 -3.67 2.00
C ILE A 80 -12.19 -4.28 2.70
N LYS A 81 -13.39 -4.17 2.11
CA LYS A 81 -14.62 -4.79 2.64
C LYS A 81 -14.47 -6.30 2.76
N ASP A 82 -13.88 -6.94 1.77
CA ASP A 82 -13.67 -8.39 1.79
C ASP A 82 -12.58 -8.78 2.78
N GLN A 83 -11.50 -7.99 2.89
CA GLN A 83 -10.47 -8.21 3.92
C GLN A 83 -11.03 -8.07 5.34
N LEU A 84 -11.89 -7.07 5.57
CA LEU A 84 -12.49 -6.79 6.87
C LEU A 84 -13.55 -7.81 7.30
N LYS A 85 -14.00 -8.71 6.42
CA LYS A 85 -14.79 -9.90 6.80
C LYS A 85 -14.02 -10.83 7.73
N ALA A 86 -12.69 -10.73 7.78
CA ALA A 86 -11.90 -11.44 8.78
C ALA A 86 -12.37 -11.13 10.21
N LEU A 87 -12.90 -9.94 10.47
CA LEU A 87 -13.43 -9.55 11.78
C LEU A 87 -14.78 -10.21 12.13
N ASP A 88 -15.48 -10.83 11.18
CA ASP A 88 -16.74 -11.56 11.45
C ASP A 88 -16.49 -12.91 12.11
N LYS A 89 -15.28 -13.45 11.99
CA LYS A 89 -14.87 -14.66 12.69
C LYS A 89 -14.77 -14.39 14.19
N GLU A 90 -15.04 -15.42 14.97
CA GLU A 90 -14.67 -15.42 16.38
C GLU A 90 -13.19 -15.78 16.48
N TRP A 91 -12.43 -14.91 17.14
CA TRP A 91 -11.00 -15.06 17.36
C TRP A 91 -10.75 -15.28 18.84
N ASP A 92 -9.65 -15.97 19.16
CA ASP A 92 -9.15 -16.06 20.53
C ASP A 92 -8.47 -14.73 20.93
N LEU A 93 -9.31 -13.71 21.10
CA LEU A 93 -8.95 -12.34 21.47
C LEU A 93 -9.92 -11.85 22.55
N PRO A 94 -9.53 -10.86 23.38
CA PRO A 94 -10.46 -10.24 24.29
C PRO A 94 -11.69 -9.70 23.56
N LYS A 95 -12.88 -10.15 23.96
CA LYS A 95 -14.16 -9.84 23.29
C LYS A 95 -14.39 -8.34 23.11
N THR A 96 -13.95 -7.53 24.07
CA THR A 96 -14.06 -6.07 24.05
C THR A 96 -13.33 -5.45 22.86
N TYR A 97 -12.15 -5.96 22.50
CA TYR A 97 -11.39 -5.46 21.35
C TYR A 97 -12.00 -5.90 20.02
N LEU A 98 -12.45 -7.16 19.91
CA LEU A 98 -13.09 -7.64 18.69
C LEU A 98 -14.39 -6.88 18.41
N GLN A 99 -15.20 -6.62 19.44
CA GLN A 99 -16.40 -5.78 19.33
C GLN A 99 -16.06 -4.34 18.93
N LYS A 100 -14.99 -3.75 19.49
CA LYS A 100 -14.53 -2.41 19.12
C LYS A 100 -14.09 -2.35 17.66
N ALA A 101 -13.34 -3.35 17.19
CA ALA A 101 -12.90 -3.45 15.80
C ALA A 101 -14.08 -3.56 14.83
N ARG A 102 -15.08 -4.40 15.14
CA ARG A 102 -16.33 -4.52 14.35
C ARG A 102 -17.07 -3.18 14.26
N LYS A 103 -17.25 -2.46 15.38
CA LYS A 103 -17.89 -1.13 15.39
C LYS A 103 -17.13 -0.11 14.53
N LEU A 104 -15.79 -0.10 14.61
CA LEU A 104 -14.96 0.80 13.80
C LEU A 104 -15.03 0.47 12.31
N ARG A 105 -14.96 -0.82 11.96
CA ARG A 105 -15.16 -1.30 10.59
C ARG A 105 -16.48 -0.80 10.02
N ASP A 106 -17.58 -1.04 10.73
CA ASP A 106 -18.92 -0.70 10.23
C ASP A 106 -19.05 0.81 10.01
N LYS A 107 -18.51 1.62 10.92
CA LYS A 107 -18.44 3.08 10.77
C LYS A 107 -17.61 3.51 9.55
N LEU A 108 -16.44 2.90 9.34
CA LEU A 108 -15.56 3.23 8.21
C LEU A 108 -16.17 2.82 6.87
N LEU A 109 -16.88 1.69 6.83
CA LEU A 109 -17.51 1.17 5.62
C LEU A 109 -18.77 1.93 5.19
N GLN A 110 -19.37 2.71 6.09
CA GLN A 110 -20.46 3.65 5.79
C GLN A 110 -19.98 4.90 5.04
N ASN A 111 -18.67 5.15 4.98
CA ASN A 111 -18.14 6.35 4.34
C ASN A 111 -18.23 6.27 2.79
N PRO A 112 -18.93 7.21 2.12
CA PRO A 112 -19.14 7.20 0.67
C PRO A 112 -17.93 7.62 -0.18
N GLU A 113 -16.75 7.89 0.41
CA GLU A 113 -15.54 8.29 -0.34
C GLU A 113 -15.26 7.39 -1.56
N PRO A 114 -14.77 7.98 -2.67
CA PRO A 114 -14.46 7.24 -3.88
C PRO A 114 -13.42 6.15 -3.62
N GLN A 115 -13.43 5.16 -4.50
CA GLN A 115 -12.45 4.10 -4.41
C GLN A 115 -11.10 4.62 -4.90
N ILE A 116 -10.07 4.32 -4.13
CA ILE A 116 -8.68 4.55 -4.50
C ILE A 116 -7.90 3.26 -4.31
N LEU A 117 -6.86 3.11 -5.13
CA LEU A 117 -5.90 2.04 -4.98
C LEU A 117 -4.90 2.38 -3.87
N LEU A 118 -4.63 1.43 -2.98
CA LEU A 118 -3.61 1.58 -1.95
C LEU A 118 -2.38 0.71 -2.22
N HIS A 119 -1.23 1.21 -1.77
CA HIS A 119 0.03 0.45 -1.71
C HIS A 119 0.02 -0.66 -0.65
N CYS A 120 -0.79 -0.51 0.41
CA CYS A 120 -0.99 -1.46 1.52
C CYS A 120 0.18 -1.72 2.45
N ASP A 121 1.41 -1.45 2.01
CA ASP A 121 2.61 -1.55 2.83
C ASP A 121 3.47 -0.27 2.75
N LEU A 122 2.80 0.89 2.73
CA LEU A 122 3.48 2.18 2.65
C LEU A 122 4.01 2.58 4.04
N HIS A 123 5.31 2.42 4.25
CA HIS A 123 6.02 2.92 5.42
C HIS A 123 7.33 3.59 5.01
N HIS A 124 7.91 4.36 5.92
CA HIS A 124 9.15 5.13 5.70
C HIS A 124 10.39 4.36 5.22
N GLU A 125 10.36 3.02 5.21
CA GLU A 125 11.45 2.19 4.64
C GLU A 125 11.20 1.84 3.17
N ASN A 126 9.93 1.76 2.76
CA ASN A 126 9.50 1.56 1.38
C ASN A 126 9.33 2.90 0.63
N ILE A 127 9.83 4.01 1.18
CA ILE A 127 9.88 5.30 0.49
C ILE A 127 11.35 5.66 0.36
N LEU A 128 11.88 5.55 -0.85
CA LEU A 128 13.30 5.67 -1.16
C LEU A 128 13.56 6.94 -1.98
N GLN A 129 14.63 7.66 -1.64
CA GLN A 129 15.08 8.77 -2.43
C GLN A 129 15.68 8.26 -3.76
N ASN A 130 15.19 8.83 -4.87
CA ASN A 130 15.69 8.60 -6.21
C ASN A 130 16.02 9.97 -6.83
N ASP A 131 17.28 10.39 -6.72
CA ASP A 131 17.75 11.73 -7.05
C ASP A 131 16.94 12.84 -6.33
N LYS A 132 16.14 13.60 -7.09
CA LYS A 132 15.29 14.69 -6.58
C LYS A 132 13.87 14.23 -6.27
N GLN A 133 13.55 12.97 -6.52
CA GLN A 133 12.23 12.36 -6.32
C GLN A 133 12.26 11.32 -5.21
N TRP A 134 11.08 10.82 -4.88
CA TRP A 134 10.86 9.78 -3.90
C TRP A 134 10.01 8.70 -4.54
N VAL A 135 10.49 7.47 -4.52
CA VAL A 135 9.83 6.32 -5.12
C VAL A 135 9.42 5.30 -4.05
N VAL A 136 8.41 4.50 -4.34
CA VAL A 136 7.97 3.40 -3.49
C VAL A 136 8.38 2.04 -4.04
N THR A 137 8.61 1.08 -3.15
CA THR A 137 8.99 -0.30 -3.46
C THR A 137 8.00 -1.29 -2.87
#